data_AF-A0A374BYT6-F1
#
_entry.id   AF-A0A374BYT6-F1
#
_cell.length_a   1.000
_cell.length_b   1.000
_cell.length_c   1.000
_cell.angle_alpha   90.00
_cell.angle_beta   90.00
_cell.angle_gamma   90.00
#
_symmetry.space_group_name_H-M   'P 1'
#
loop_
_entity.id
_entity.type
_entity.pdbx_description
1 polymer ?
#
loop_
_entity_poly.entity_id
_entity_poly.type
_entity_poly.pdbx_seq_one_letter_code
_entity_poly.pdbx_strand_id
1 'polypeptide(L)'
;SYSPLAALELYVNNPKGKVSATSSDDSVAKVSCSSNESEKEIYVSGVSEGNATITVTDSDGNSAILKVEVKKWAACWKIYRTMYVVNRKCLVEGVSSEDSAAIAADAIENDKYYKYYTFRNPTYNTFGVKTKRLTITDSEGNIRMEGVLNIQQNADNTEVWYLLPFKDYRAVVLATFYSDGESIFKDVTDNYKKTYSHIKKVELQAICAIEELEPDK
;
A
#
# COMPACT_ATOMS: atom_id res chain seq x y z
N SER A 1 -12.93 12.94 6.57
CA SER A 1 -13.68 12.18 5.55
C SER A 1 -12.68 11.33 4.77
N TYR A 2 -12.70 10.01 4.96
CA TYR A 2 -11.80 9.11 4.24
C TYR A 2 -12.39 8.80 2.87
N SER A 3 -11.67 9.12 1.80
CA SER A 3 -11.99 8.64 0.46
C SER A 3 -10.73 8.11 -0.21
N PRO A 4 -10.48 6.80 -0.16
CA PRO A 4 -9.80 6.11 -1.24
C PRO A 4 -10.89 5.41 -2.06
N LEU A 5 -11.90 6.16 -2.51
CA LEU A 5 -12.83 5.64 -3.50
C LEU A 5 -12.10 5.79 -4.83
N ALA A 6 -11.76 4.66 -5.45
CA ALA A 6 -11.09 4.66 -6.74
C ALA A 6 -11.89 5.55 -7.71
N ALA A 7 -11.25 6.60 -8.21
CA ALA A 7 -11.76 7.40 -9.29
C ALA A 7 -11.24 6.78 -10.60
N LEU A 8 -12.16 6.47 -11.51
CA LEU A 8 -11.83 5.98 -12.83
C LEU A 8 -12.02 7.12 -13.82
N GLU A 9 -10.92 7.52 -14.44
CA GLU A 9 -10.93 8.42 -15.60
C GLU A 9 -11.14 7.59 -16.87
N LEU A 10 -12.13 7.97 -17.67
CA LEU A 10 -12.50 7.27 -18.88
C LEU A 10 -12.61 8.25 -20.05
N TYR A 11 -12.03 7.87 -21.18
CA TYR A 11 -12.13 8.60 -22.42
C TYR A 11 -13.34 8.11 -23.22
N VAL A 12 -14.15 9.07 -23.67
CA VAL A 12 -15.28 8.81 -24.56
C VAL A 12 -14.76 8.84 -25.99
N ASN A 13 -14.89 7.71 -26.68
CA ASN A 13 -14.40 7.57 -28.05
C ASN A 13 -15.39 8.17 -29.05
N ASN A 14 -14.88 9.05 -29.92
CA ASN A 14 -15.63 9.69 -31.02
C ASN A 14 -16.98 10.37 -30.66
N PRO A 15 -17.14 11.06 -29.52
CA PRO A 15 -18.40 11.72 -29.22
C PRO A 15 -18.60 12.91 -30.15
N LYS A 16 -19.87 13.18 -30.47
CA LYS A 16 -20.28 14.39 -31.17
C LYS A 16 -20.49 15.49 -30.12
N GLY A 17 -19.78 16.60 -30.31
CA GLY A 17 -19.85 17.75 -29.41
C GLY A 17 -19.56 17.43 -27.94
N LYS A 18 -20.26 18.15 -27.06
CA LYS A 18 -20.14 18.04 -25.60
C LYS A 18 -20.76 16.73 -25.10
N VAL A 19 -20.15 16.16 -24.09
CA VAL A 19 -20.64 14.97 -23.40
C VAL A 19 -21.29 15.34 -22.08
N SER A 20 -22.36 14.62 -21.74
CA SER A 20 -22.98 14.59 -20.41
C SER A 20 -22.99 13.17 -19.88
N ALA A 21 -23.00 13.00 -18.56
CA ALA A 21 -23.08 11.69 -17.93
C ALA A 21 -23.95 11.74 -16.68
N THR A 22 -24.72 10.67 -16.47
CA THR A 22 -25.61 10.50 -15.31
C THR A 22 -25.41 9.12 -14.69
N SER A 23 -25.56 9.04 -13.37
CA SER A 23 -25.61 7.77 -12.66
C SER A 23 -27.04 7.36 -12.40
N SER A 24 -27.32 6.06 -12.46
CA SER A 24 -28.60 5.51 -12.00
C SER A 24 -28.74 5.53 -10.47
N ASP A 25 -27.62 5.61 -9.73
CA ASP A 25 -27.60 5.61 -8.27
C ASP A 25 -26.35 6.33 -7.73
N ASP A 26 -26.48 7.62 -7.43
CA ASP A 26 -25.40 8.45 -6.88
C ASP A 26 -24.99 8.06 -5.44
N SER A 27 -25.79 7.23 -4.76
CA SER A 27 -25.41 6.68 -3.46
C SER A 27 -24.41 5.54 -3.60
N VAL A 28 -24.40 4.86 -4.76
CA VAL A 28 -23.45 3.79 -5.10
C VAL A 28 -22.26 4.32 -5.89
N ALA A 29 -22.49 5.07 -6.97
CA ALA A 29 -21.43 5.64 -7.80
C ALA A 29 -21.83 7.01 -8.36
N LYS A 30 -20.93 7.98 -8.26
CA LYS A 30 -21.09 9.31 -8.85
C LYS A 30 -20.30 9.42 -10.14
N VAL A 31 -20.81 10.25 -11.05
CA VAL A 31 -20.12 10.59 -12.29
C VAL A 31 -20.05 12.10 -12.46
N SER A 32 -18.97 12.57 -13.07
CA SER A 32 -18.81 13.94 -13.55
C SER A 32 -18.13 13.92 -14.92
N CYS A 33 -18.30 14.99 -15.69
CA CYS A 33 -17.59 15.19 -16.95
C CYS A 33 -16.48 16.23 -16.75
N SER A 34 -15.43 16.21 -17.58
CA SER A 34 -14.44 17.29 -17.56
C SER A 34 -15.12 18.64 -17.80
N SER A 35 -14.65 19.64 -17.06
CA SER A 35 -15.04 21.03 -17.26
C SER A 35 -14.47 21.62 -18.56
N ASN A 36 -13.42 20.98 -19.10
CA ASN A 36 -12.82 21.36 -20.36
C ASN A 36 -13.51 20.61 -21.51
N GLU A 37 -14.22 21.32 -22.38
CA GLU A 37 -14.99 20.70 -23.46
C GLU A 37 -14.12 20.02 -24.53
N SER A 38 -12.81 20.31 -24.59
CA SER A 38 -11.88 19.54 -25.44
C SER A 38 -11.52 18.18 -24.86
N GLU A 39 -11.60 18.03 -23.54
CA GLU A 39 -11.34 16.79 -22.82
C GLU A 39 -12.62 15.96 -22.79
N LYS A 40 -12.68 14.95 -23.64
CA LYS A 40 -13.83 14.04 -23.79
C LYS A 40 -13.80 12.97 -22.71
N GLU A 41 -13.73 13.43 -21.46
CA GLU A 41 -13.45 12.62 -20.29
C GLU A 41 -14.64 12.61 -19.33
N ILE A 42 -14.85 11.46 -18.71
CA ILE A 42 -15.72 11.30 -17.55
C ILE A 42 -14.93 10.74 -16.37
N TYR A 43 -15.29 11.18 -15.18
CA TYR A 43 -14.74 10.69 -13.92
C TYR A 43 -15.83 9.99 -13.15
N VAL A 44 -15.62 8.71 -12.87
CA VAL A 44 -16.53 7.90 -12.06
C VAL A 44 -15.90 7.63 -10.71
N SER A 45 -16.58 7.98 -9.63
CA SER A 45 -16.16 7.68 -8.26
C SER A 45 -17.17 6.75 -7.60
N GLY A 46 -16.73 5.60 -7.09
CA GLY A 46 -17.57 4.80 -6.20
C GLY A 46 -17.91 5.58 -4.93
N VAL A 47 -19.02 5.25 -4.26
CA VAL A 47 -19.46 5.88 -2.99
C VAL A 47 -19.70 4.80 -1.95
N SER A 48 -20.56 3.83 -2.27
CA SER A 48 -20.81 2.64 -1.46
C SER A 48 -20.82 1.40 -2.33
N GLU A 49 -20.73 0.23 -1.71
CA GLU A 49 -20.92 -1.01 -2.42
C GLU A 49 -22.27 -1.09 -3.12
N GLY A 50 -22.27 -1.70 -4.29
CA GLY A 50 -23.48 -1.92 -5.07
C GLY A 50 -23.20 -1.87 -6.56
N ASN A 51 -24.28 -1.85 -7.33
CA ASN A 51 -24.23 -1.73 -8.77
C ASN A 51 -24.92 -0.43 -9.18
N ALA A 52 -24.27 0.31 -10.07
CA ALA A 52 -24.83 1.49 -10.72
C ALA A 52 -24.62 1.39 -12.23
N THR A 53 -25.42 2.12 -12.98
CA THR A 53 -25.25 2.27 -14.42
C THR A 53 -24.96 3.73 -14.72
N ILE A 54 -23.86 3.99 -15.41
CA ILE A 54 -23.52 5.31 -15.91
C ILE A 54 -23.99 5.39 -17.36
N THR A 55 -24.83 6.37 -17.66
CA THR A 55 -25.24 6.68 -19.03
C THR A 55 -24.48 7.92 -19.48
N VAL A 56 -23.83 7.82 -20.64
CA VAL A 56 -23.04 8.89 -21.24
C VAL A 56 -23.72 9.30 -22.52
N THR A 57 -24.09 10.56 -22.67
CA THR A 57 -24.85 11.07 -23.82
C THR A 57 -24.09 12.22 -24.48
N ASP A 58 -23.93 12.13 -25.80
CA ASP A 58 -23.30 13.17 -26.62
C ASP A 58 -24.30 14.26 -27.06
N SER A 59 -23.84 15.31 -27.74
CA SER A 59 -24.70 16.43 -28.13
C SER A 59 -25.77 16.07 -29.16
N ASP A 60 -25.58 14.99 -29.89
CA ASP A 60 -26.51 14.51 -30.91
C ASP A 60 -27.56 13.56 -30.29
N GLY A 61 -27.47 13.30 -28.98
CA GLY A 61 -28.37 12.41 -28.23
C GLY A 61 -27.95 10.94 -28.25
N ASN A 62 -26.81 10.60 -28.85
CA ASN A 62 -26.30 9.23 -28.84
C ASN A 62 -25.85 8.88 -27.43
N SER A 63 -26.21 7.68 -26.95
CA SER A 63 -25.90 7.26 -25.58
C SER A 63 -25.10 5.95 -25.52
N ALA A 64 -24.14 5.91 -24.61
CA ALA A 64 -23.39 4.71 -24.24
C ALA A 64 -23.68 4.37 -22.76
N ILE A 65 -23.66 3.07 -22.46
CA ILE A 65 -23.96 2.56 -21.12
C ILE A 65 -22.73 1.88 -20.55
N LEU A 66 -22.31 2.32 -19.37
CA LEU A 66 -21.26 1.72 -18.56
C LEU A 66 -21.89 1.10 -17.31
N LYS A 67 -21.71 -0.21 -17.14
CA LYS A 67 -22.10 -0.90 -15.90
C LYS A 67 -20.97 -0.77 -14.89
N VAL A 68 -21.29 -0.26 -13.71
CA VAL A 68 -20.34 -0.02 -12.63
C VAL A 68 -20.69 -0.91 -11.45
N GLU A 69 -19.73 -1.72 -11.03
CA GLU A 69 -19.81 -2.51 -9.80
C GLU A 69 -18.82 -1.91 -8.79
N VAL A 70 -19.35 -1.35 -7.71
CA VAL A 70 -18.53 -0.84 -6.60
C VAL A 70 -18.41 -1.94 -5.55
N LYS A 71 -17.18 -2.38 -5.30
CA LYS A 71 -16.88 -3.44 -4.31
C LYS A 71 -16.29 -2.84 -3.05
N LYS A 72 -16.39 -3.59 -1.93
CA LYS A 72 -15.56 -3.29 -0.75
C LYS A 72 -14.13 -3.28 -1.22
N TRP A 73 -13.46 -2.18 -0.92
CA TRP A 73 -12.05 -2.03 -1.18
C TRP A 73 -11.26 -3.22 -0.62
N ALA A 74 -11.63 -3.77 0.54
CA ALA A 74 -10.99 -4.93 1.17
C ALA A 74 -11.18 -6.24 0.39
N ALA A 75 -12.32 -6.43 -0.29
CA ALA A 75 -12.60 -7.63 -1.10
C ALA A 75 -11.81 -7.65 -2.42
N CYS A 76 -11.27 -6.51 -2.83
CA CYS A 76 -10.41 -6.40 -4.01
C CYS A 76 -8.98 -6.91 -3.77
N TRP A 77 -8.68 -7.45 -2.59
CA TRP A 77 -7.34 -7.90 -2.22
C TRP A 77 -7.37 -9.29 -1.61
N LYS A 78 -6.60 -10.21 -2.20
CA LYS A 78 -6.39 -11.55 -1.67
C LYS A 78 -5.09 -11.61 -0.88
N ILE A 79 -5.15 -12.12 0.34
CA ILE A 79 -3.95 -12.42 1.14
C ILE A 79 -3.20 -13.54 0.45
N TYR A 80 -1.88 -13.37 0.27
CA TYR A 80 -1.01 -14.43 -0.23
C TYR A 80 0.12 -14.78 0.74
N ARG A 81 0.45 -13.87 1.65
CA ARG A 81 1.49 -14.08 2.65
C ARG A 81 1.15 -13.30 3.92
N THR A 82 1.42 -13.91 5.07
CA THR A 82 1.49 -13.22 6.36
C THR A 82 2.86 -13.49 6.97
N MET A 83 3.48 -12.47 7.55
CA MET A 83 4.68 -12.60 8.35
C MET A 83 4.39 -12.11 9.76
N TYR A 84 4.89 -12.82 10.76
CA TYR A 84 4.82 -12.39 12.15
C TYR A 84 6.19 -12.46 12.80
N VAL A 85 6.54 -11.39 13.53
CA VAL A 85 7.84 -11.28 14.20
C VAL A 85 7.83 -12.20 15.41
N VAL A 86 8.69 -13.23 15.39
CA VAL A 86 8.82 -14.22 16.47
C VAL A 86 9.99 -13.90 17.41
N ASN A 87 11.02 -13.24 16.89
CA ASN A 87 12.18 -12.87 17.68
C ASN A 87 12.83 -11.60 17.13
N ARG A 88 13.59 -10.90 17.97
CA ARG A 88 14.30 -9.68 17.62
C ARG A 88 15.72 -9.74 18.14
N LYS A 89 16.66 -9.27 17.32
CA LYS A 89 18.06 -9.07 17.67
C LYS A 89 18.46 -7.66 17.27
N CYS A 90 19.46 -7.12 17.96
CA CYS A 90 20.06 -5.85 17.59
C CYS A 90 21.56 -6.03 17.53
N LEU A 91 22.15 -5.67 16.39
CA LEU A 91 23.59 -5.58 16.23
C LEU A 91 24.02 -4.13 16.44
N VAL A 92 24.94 -3.93 17.38
CA VAL A 92 25.51 -2.61 17.69
C VAL A 92 27.02 -2.68 17.53
N GLU A 93 27.59 -1.74 16.79
CA GLU A 93 29.03 -1.67 16.52
C GLU A 93 29.59 -0.26 16.80
N GLY A 94 30.84 -0.20 17.25
CA GLY A 94 31.58 1.06 17.43
C GLY A 94 31.46 1.71 18.82
N VAL A 95 30.93 1.00 19.82
CA VAL A 95 30.82 1.44 21.21
C VAL A 95 31.32 0.36 22.18
N SER A 96 31.39 0.67 23.48
CA SER A 96 31.73 -0.30 24.53
C SER A 96 30.69 -1.43 24.62
N SER A 97 31.03 -2.56 25.25
CA SER A 97 30.07 -3.66 25.45
C SER A 97 28.89 -3.27 26.35
N GLU A 98 29.12 -2.39 27.32
CA GLU A 98 28.09 -1.89 28.23
C GLU A 98 27.09 -0.98 27.49
N ASP A 99 27.61 -0.01 26.73
CA ASP A 99 26.79 0.86 25.89
C ASP A 99 26.06 0.07 24.80
N SER A 100 26.74 -0.91 24.20
CA SER A 100 26.15 -1.79 23.18
C SER A 100 24.93 -2.53 23.70
N ALA A 101 24.97 -3.05 24.93
CA ALA A 101 23.84 -3.76 25.54
C ALA A 101 22.68 -2.81 25.84
N ALA A 102 22.97 -1.61 26.35
CA ALA A 102 21.96 -0.59 26.62
C ALA A 102 21.27 -0.10 25.34
N ILE A 103 22.04 0.22 24.29
CA ILE A 103 21.53 0.63 22.98
C ILE A 103 20.69 -0.48 22.35
N ALA A 104 21.15 -1.74 22.41
CA ALA A 104 20.40 -2.86 21.88
C ALA A 104 19.05 -3.06 22.58
N ALA A 105 19.03 -2.97 23.92
CA ALA A 105 17.78 -3.07 24.69
C ALA A 105 16.83 -1.92 24.36
N ASP A 106 17.34 -0.69 24.34
CA ASP A 106 16.58 0.51 23.99
C ASP A 106 16.01 0.42 22.57
N ALA A 107 16.83 0.03 21.58
CA ALA A 107 16.40 -0.10 20.20
C ALA A 107 15.31 -1.18 20.04
N ILE A 108 15.40 -2.30 20.77
CA ILE A 108 14.39 -3.36 20.73
C ILE A 108 13.09 -2.94 21.43
N GLU A 109 13.17 -2.18 22.52
CA GLU A 109 11.99 -1.70 23.25
C GLU A 109 11.28 -0.56 22.49
N ASN A 110 12.04 0.37 21.93
CA ASN A 110 11.53 1.55 21.26
C ASN A 110 11.21 1.33 19.77
N ASP A 111 11.80 0.32 19.12
CA ASP A 111 11.32 -0.04 17.79
C ASP A 111 9.94 -0.65 17.94
N LYS A 112 8.97 0.15 17.53
CA LYS A 112 7.57 -0.22 17.32
C LYS A 112 7.48 -1.19 16.15
N TYR A 113 8.23 -2.29 16.17
CA TYR A 113 7.99 -3.39 15.26
C TYR A 113 6.55 -3.77 15.42
N TYR A 114 5.87 -3.64 14.31
CA TYR A 114 4.54 -4.12 14.15
C TYR A 114 4.61 -5.65 14.12
N LYS A 115 3.77 -6.28 14.93
CA LYS A 115 3.84 -7.72 15.18
C LYS A 115 3.49 -8.52 13.94
N TYR A 116 2.66 -7.98 13.06
CA TYR A 116 2.16 -8.67 11.87
C TYR A 116 2.28 -7.81 10.61
N TYR A 117 2.66 -8.48 9.52
CA TYR A 117 2.74 -7.96 8.17
C TYR A 117 1.87 -8.83 7.27
N THR A 118 0.80 -8.27 6.72
CA THR A 118 -0.11 -9.00 5.83
C THR A 118 0.01 -8.47 4.41
N PHE A 119 0.38 -9.36 3.50
CA PHE A 119 0.61 -9.06 2.10
C PHE A 119 -0.58 -9.49 1.26
N ARG A 120 -0.98 -8.62 0.34
CA ARG A 120 -2.10 -8.89 -0.55
C ARG A 120 -1.77 -8.56 -2.00
N ASN A 121 -2.28 -9.41 -2.88
CA ASN A 121 -2.36 -9.16 -4.30
C ASN A 121 -3.77 -8.66 -4.65
N PRO A 122 -3.91 -7.85 -5.71
CA PRO A 122 -5.21 -7.46 -6.19
C PRO A 122 -5.94 -8.69 -6.73
N THR A 123 -7.22 -8.84 -6.41
CA THR A 123 -8.08 -9.91 -6.92
C THR A 123 -8.33 -9.76 -8.43
N TYR A 124 -8.29 -8.52 -8.93
CA TYR A 124 -8.45 -8.20 -10.34
C TYR A 124 -7.22 -7.44 -10.83
N ASN A 125 -6.52 -8.01 -11.81
CA ASN A 125 -5.36 -7.38 -12.46
C ASN A 125 -5.68 -7.10 -13.94
N THR A 126 -6.61 -6.20 -14.19
CA THR A 126 -7.11 -5.89 -15.54
C THR A 126 -6.11 -5.14 -16.42
N PHE A 127 -5.01 -4.64 -15.86
CA PHE A 127 -4.04 -3.79 -16.58
C PHE A 127 -2.58 -4.28 -16.47
N GLY A 128 -2.34 -5.50 -16.00
CA GLY A 128 -0.99 -6.05 -15.81
C GLY A 128 -0.17 -5.38 -14.70
N VAL A 129 -0.77 -4.43 -13.96
CA VAL A 129 -0.14 -3.73 -12.85
C VAL A 129 -0.01 -4.68 -11.66
N LYS A 130 1.23 -5.07 -11.34
CA LYS A 130 1.55 -5.91 -10.17
C LYS A 130 1.66 -5.05 -8.90
N THR A 131 0.61 -4.32 -8.53
CA THR A 131 0.58 -3.60 -7.25
C THR A 131 0.45 -4.60 -6.12
N LYS A 132 1.34 -4.55 -5.12
CA LYS A 132 1.17 -5.29 -3.86
C LYS A 132 0.62 -4.34 -2.81
N ARG A 133 -0.12 -4.87 -1.84
CA ARG A 133 -0.54 -4.14 -0.64
C ARG A 133 0.08 -4.77 0.59
N LEU A 134 0.49 -3.91 1.51
CA LEU A 134 0.98 -4.31 2.82
C LEU A 134 0.14 -3.62 3.90
N THR A 135 -0.37 -4.43 4.82
CA THR A 135 -0.97 -3.96 6.08
C THR A 135 -0.07 -4.38 7.22
N ILE A 136 0.17 -3.43 8.11
CA ILE A 136 1.10 -3.59 9.21
C ILE A 136 0.34 -3.30 10.51
N THR A 137 0.27 -4.29 11.41
CA THR A 137 -0.51 -4.21 12.65
C THR A 137 0.34 -4.48 13.90
N ASP A 138 -0.07 -3.89 15.02
CA ASP A 138 0.54 -4.18 16.32
C ASP A 138 0.08 -5.52 16.91
N SER A 139 0.50 -5.78 18.15
CA SER A 139 0.14 -7.00 18.87
C SER A 139 -1.33 -7.16 19.22
N GLU A 140 -2.09 -6.07 19.22
CA GLU A 140 -3.52 -6.03 19.50
C GLU A 140 -4.35 -6.10 18.20
N GLY A 141 -3.69 -6.10 17.04
CA GLY A 141 -4.33 -6.12 15.73
C GLY A 141 -4.70 -4.73 15.20
N ASN A 142 -4.31 -3.64 15.88
CA ASN A 142 -4.59 -2.30 15.38
C ASN A 142 -3.71 -2.00 14.16
N ILE A 143 -4.31 -1.44 13.10
CA ILE A 143 -3.59 -1.01 11.91
C ILE A 143 -2.72 0.19 12.25
N ARG A 144 -1.41 0.02 12.08
CA ARG A 144 -0.44 1.08 12.29
C ARG A 144 0.02 1.70 11.00
N MET A 145 0.15 0.90 9.95
CA MET A 145 0.43 1.40 8.61
C MET A 145 -0.22 0.51 7.56
N GLU A 146 -0.63 1.13 6.47
CA GLU A 146 -1.23 0.42 5.36
C GLU A 146 -1.10 1.23 4.07
N GLY A 147 -0.75 0.55 2.98
CA GLY A 147 -0.52 1.23 1.71
C GLY A 147 -0.14 0.30 0.57
N VAL A 148 0.22 0.92 -0.55
CA VAL A 148 0.80 0.23 -1.70
C VAL A 148 2.26 -0.11 -1.39
N LEU A 149 2.62 -1.37 -1.54
CA LEU A 149 3.98 -1.87 -1.37
C LEU A 149 4.69 -1.88 -2.72
N ASN A 150 5.78 -1.14 -2.80
CA ASN A 150 6.74 -1.18 -3.89
C ASN A 150 8.01 -1.87 -3.40
N ILE A 151 8.50 -2.83 -4.18
CA ILE A 151 9.69 -3.61 -3.87
C ILE A 151 10.75 -3.28 -4.92
N GLN A 152 11.88 -2.74 -4.47
CA GLN A 152 13.06 -2.54 -5.30
C GLN A 152 14.04 -3.68 -5.04
N GLN A 153 14.30 -4.50 -6.06
CA GLN A 153 15.34 -5.52 -6.00
C GLN A 153 16.71 -4.91 -6.33
N ASN A 154 17.72 -5.24 -5.54
CA ASN A 154 19.11 -4.87 -5.76
C ASN A 154 19.91 -6.05 -6.32
N ALA A 155 21.09 -5.77 -6.88
CA ALA A 155 21.94 -6.77 -7.52
C ALA A 155 22.56 -7.79 -6.54
N ASP A 156 22.60 -7.47 -5.24
CA ASP A 156 23.08 -8.32 -4.16
C ASP A 156 21.98 -9.20 -3.54
N ASN A 157 20.85 -9.33 -4.24
CA ASN A 157 19.62 -10.02 -3.79
C ASN A 157 18.95 -9.37 -2.57
N THR A 158 19.37 -8.18 -2.13
CA THR A 158 18.61 -7.41 -1.15
C THR A 158 17.39 -6.78 -1.80
N GLU A 159 16.34 -6.57 -1.01
CA GLU A 159 15.16 -5.85 -1.46
C GLU A 159 14.86 -4.67 -0.53
N VAL A 160 14.65 -3.48 -1.11
CA VAL A 160 14.20 -2.31 -0.35
C VAL A 160 12.70 -2.16 -0.54
N TRP A 161 11.97 -2.06 0.57
CA TRP A 161 10.53 -1.94 0.55
C TRP A 161 10.10 -0.51 0.85
N TYR A 162 9.39 0.07 -0.12
CA TYR A 162 8.77 1.38 0.00
C TYR A 162 7.27 1.19 0.18
N LEU A 163 6.72 1.79 1.22
CA LEU A 163 5.28 1.86 1.37
C LEU A 163 4.81 3.25 1.01
N LEU A 164 3.75 3.30 0.21
CA LEU A 164 2.98 4.50 -0.05
C LEU A 164 1.70 4.43 0.79
N PRO A 165 1.66 5.05 1.98
CA PRO A 165 0.52 4.91 2.88
C PRO A 165 -0.72 5.57 2.30
N PHE A 166 -1.89 4.93 2.42
CA PHE A 166 -3.14 5.49 1.85
C PHE A 166 -3.59 6.80 2.52
N LYS A 167 -3.04 7.16 3.68
CA LYS A 167 -3.40 8.37 4.42
C LYS A 167 -2.60 9.62 4.02
N ASP A 168 -1.35 9.44 3.58
CA ASP A 168 -0.40 10.54 3.39
C ASP A 168 0.26 10.51 1.99
N TYR A 169 0.23 9.37 1.29
CA TYR A 169 0.83 9.19 -0.05
C TYR A 169 2.27 9.71 -0.18
N ARG A 170 2.98 9.83 0.95
CA ARG A 170 4.42 10.08 1.01
C ARG A 170 5.11 8.75 1.17
N ALA A 171 5.99 8.41 0.23
CA ALA A 171 6.70 7.15 0.29
C ALA A 171 7.59 7.11 1.53
N VAL A 172 7.46 6.05 2.31
CA VAL A 172 8.28 5.78 3.50
C VAL A 172 9.10 4.53 3.21
N VAL A 173 10.43 4.62 3.41
CA VAL A 173 11.29 3.44 3.44
C VAL A 173 10.96 2.67 4.72
N LEU A 174 10.40 1.47 4.57
CA LEU A 174 9.98 0.67 5.72
C LEU A 174 11.14 -0.13 6.33
N ALA A 175 11.94 -0.75 5.46
CA ALA A 175 13.02 -1.66 5.81
C ALA A 175 13.87 -2.01 4.57
N THR A 176 15.07 -2.51 4.82
CA THR A 176 15.88 -3.22 3.83
C THR A 176 15.85 -4.72 4.20
N PHE A 177 15.47 -5.57 3.25
CA PHE A 177 15.42 -7.01 3.41
C PHE A 177 16.70 -7.65 2.86
N TYR A 178 17.25 -8.60 3.60
CA TYR A 178 18.28 -9.51 3.08
C TYR A 178 17.60 -10.83 2.67
N SER A 179 18.16 -11.45 1.64
CA SER A 179 17.49 -12.42 0.74
C SER A 179 17.07 -13.77 1.34
N ASP A 180 17.17 -13.99 2.66
CA ASP A 180 16.78 -15.26 3.27
C ASP A 180 15.26 -15.43 3.37
N GLY A 181 14.50 -14.34 3.21
CA GLY A 181 13.04 -14.30 3.26
C GLY A 181 12.47 -14.32 4.68
N GLU A 182 13.29 -14.60 5.69
CA GLU A 182 12.89 -14.85 7.08
C GLU A 182 13.25 -13.70 8.03
N SER A 183 14.16 -12.80 7.62
CA SER A 183 14.61 -11.68 8.47
C SER A 183 14.36 -10.30 7.84
N ILE A 184 13.86 -9.36 8.65
CA ILE A 184 13.68 -7.96 8.29
C ILE A 184 14.72 -7.11 9.00
N PHE A 185 15.49 -6.31 8.25
CA PHE A 185 16.54 -5.48 8.83
C PHE A 185 16.17 -3.99 8.75
N LYS A 186 16.50 -3.25 9.81
CA LYS A 186 16.35 -1.80 9.87
C LYS A 186 17.62 -1.18 10.42
N ASP A 187 18.20 -0.24 9.68
CA ASP A 187 19.26 0.61 10.17
C ASP A 187 18.63 1.76 10.96
N VAL A 188 18.93 1.83 12.26
CA VAL A 188 18.48 2.90 13.17
C VAL A 188 19.66 3.67 13.77
N THR A 189 20.85 3.56 13.16
CA THR A 189 22.11 4.14 13.65
C THR A 189 21.97 5.64 13.92
N ASP A 190 21.29 6.36 13.03
CA ASP A 190 21.12 7.81 13.11
C ASP A 190 20.41 8.28 14.40
N ASN A 191 19.55 7.45 14.98
CA ASN A 191 18.86 7.76 16.24
C ASN A 191 19.84 7.90 17.41
N TYR A 192 20.98 7.21 17.35
CA TYR A 192 21.95 7.11 18.44
C TYR A 192 23.19 7.98 18.22
N LYS A 193 23.45 8.44 16.98
CA LYS A 193 24.65 9.23 16.63
C LYS A 193 24.82 10.51 17.45
N LYS A 194 23.72 11.14 17.90
CA LYS A 194 23.79 12.36 18.71
C LYS A 194 24.41 12.11 20.09
N THR A 195 24.12 10.96 20.70
CA THR A 195 24.62 10.57 22.02
C THR A 195 25.95 9.82 21.90
N TYR A 196 26.10 9.00 20.85
CA TYR A 196 27.25 8.14 20.61
C TYR A 196 27.93 8.51 19.29
N SER A 197 28.79 9.54 19.31
CA SER A 197 29.40 10.09 18.09
C SER A 197 30.30 9.12 17.31
N HIS A 198 30.78 8.05 17.98
CA HIS A 198 31.63 7.02 17.37
C HIS A 198 30.87 5.74 16.97
N ILE A 199 29.54 5.72 17.15
CA ILE A 199 28.72 4.56 16.79
C ILE A 199 28.81 4.32 15.28
N LYS A 200 29.09 3.07 14.91
CA LYS A 200 29.23 2.67 13.51
C LYS A 200 27.92 2.14 12.94
N LYS A 201 27.22 1.33 13.74
CA LYS A 201 26.03 0.62 13.28
C LYS A 201 25.10 0.31 14.46
N VAL A 202 23.80 0.51 14.25
CA VAL A 202 22.71 -0.04 15.06
C VAL A 202 21.70 -0.62 14.08
N GLU A 203 21.68 -1.95 13.95
CA GLU A 203 20.80 -2.64 13.03
C GLU A 203 19.89 -3.59 13.79
N LEU A 204 18.60 -3.37 13.63
CA LEU A 204 17.58 -4.25 14.17
C LEU A 204 17.29 -5.35 13.17
N GLN A 205 17.28 -6.58 13.64
CA GLN A 205 16.87 -7.77 12.91
C GLN A 205 15.60 -8.33 13.55
N ALA A 206 14.50 -8.31 12.79
CA ALA A 206 13.27 -9.01 13.15
C ALA A 206 13.21 -10.36 12.42
N ILE A 207 13.29 -11.44 13.20
CA ILE A 207 13.14 -12.81 12.70
C ILE A 207 11.64 -13.09 12.62
N CYS A 208 11.19 -13.50 11.45
CA CYS A 208 9.78 -13.69 11.12
C CYS A 208 9.49 -15.15 10.82
N ALA A 209 8.35 -15.62 11.31
CA ALA A 209 7.73 -16.81 10.75
C ALA A 209 6.78 -16.40 9.62
N ILE A 210 6.69 -17.25 8.60
CA ILE A 210 6.00 -16.95 7.35
C ILE A 210 4.90 -17.98 7.15
N GLU A 211 3.70 -17.48 6.88
CA GLU A 211 2.58 -18.28 6.41
C GLU A 211 2.25 -17.83 4.99
N GLU A 212 2.54 -18.68 4.02
CA GLU A 212 2.13 -18.49 2.64
C GLU A 212 0.80 -19.20 2.40
N LEU A 213 -0.13 -18.51 1.75
CA LEU A 213 -1.37 -19.12 1.31
C LEU A 213 -1.12 -19.69 -0.09
N GLU A 214 -1.37 -20.99 -0.27
CA GLU A 214 -1.34 -21.64 -1.58
C GLU A 214 -2.18 -20.80 -2.57
N PRO A 215 -1.67 -20.51 -3.78
CA PRO A 215 -2.51 -19.94 -4.82
C PRO A 215 -3.67 -20.89 -5.07
N ASP A 216 -4.91 -20.37 -5.17
CA ASP A 216 -6.06 -21.22 -5.51
C ASP A 216 -5.72 -21.92 -6.84
N LYS A 217 -5.71 -23.26 -6.83
CA LYS A 217 -5.46 -24.09 -8.01
C LYS A 217 -6.57 -23.93 -9.04
#